data_AF-A0A2N7L6V3-F1
#
_entry.id   AF-A0A2N7L6V3-F1
#
_cell.length_a   1.000
_cell.length_b   1.000
_cell.length_c   1.000
_cell.angle_alpha   90.00
_cell.angle_beta   90.00
_cell.angle_gamma   90.00
#
_symmetry.space_group_name_H-M   'P 1'
#
loop_
_entity.id
_entity.type
_entity.pdbx_description
1 polymer ?
#
loop_
_entity_poly.entity_id
_entity_poly.type
_entity_poly.pdbx_seq_one_letter_code
_entity_poly.pdbx_strand_id
1 'polypeptide(L)'
;MKTFNVSGKKVIVVAISAALLTGFAGCEDPRWVAKKVSNAMKEKRLVDHLEGLEVAAVPTPDGESTTRAAGSDGYSNSVDYITETLQRHGYEVTYQAFDFRAWEEQSGTSLSVNGQALVHARDATDDIPADFATMSYSGSSDGAISADIAFVTPDFDFESPDYDDTDGCEASDFDGVDVSGKVAVIQRGGCTFNAKVVNAENAGAVGAIVFNQGNDEGRKAVVNGTLGSDSEASIPAFGARYDLGKAWFDALEANTIAAALNVSVEDEVVETRNVLAETEGGDPDQIIMVGAHLDSVPEGPGINDNGSGTAGILEYAIRLKKKLKKLHVDQKNKVRFAWWAAEEAGLVGSDYYSNEVFGAIYDDAQTQIMEELGITDPSELTDAQRDMVEARYNEINPVKMYLNFDMIGSPNYIYGVMDGDLSDTKDDPNNAYPGDFEPPKGTSDIESLFNEFFTDNDETTIPQALSKRSDYSGFADWGVAFGGLFTGAERVKSAEEAELFGGEVDVAYDKCYHQACDDLNNVSNEALTKNSRALAYVATYFAMTEELFEEQEEQKQRSLLRSAPQDKHRIGEKIKAASRETADHGHFHGDFDQDRD
;
A
#
# COMPACT_ATOMS: atom_id res chain seq x y z
N MET A 1 34.27 47.63 27.26
CA MET A 1 34.61 49.03 26.93
C MET A 1 36.06 49.31 27.30
N LYS A 2 36.95 49.42 26.30
CA LYS A 2 38.26 50.07 26.47
C LYS A 2 38.40 51.08 25.34
N THR A 3 38.52 52.35 25.69
CA THR A 3 38.64 53.46 24.76
C THR A 3 40.11 53.77 24.51
N PHE A 4 40.56 53.68 23.26
CA PHE A 4 41.78 54.34 22.78
C PHE A 4 41.39 55.59 21.99
N ASN A 5 42.09 56.69 22.23
CA ASN A 5 41.82 58.00 21.63
C ASN A 5 42.99 58.37 20.71
N VAL A 6 42.76 58.39 19.39
CA VAL A 6 43.63 59.07 18.43
C VAL A 6 42.75 59.73 17.36
N SER A 7 42.81 61.06 17.31
CA SER A 7 42.51 61.94 16.17
C SER A 7 41.20 61.72 15.38
N GLY A 8 40.18 62.51 15.72
CA GLY A 8 39.58 63.41 14.72
C GLY A 8 38.54 62.89 13.71
N LYS A 9 38.15 61.62 13.71
CA LYS A 9 36.93 61.15 13.00
C LYS A 9 36.19 60.11 13.84
N LYS A 10 34.94 60.40 14.22
CA LYS A 10 34.03 59.40 14.79
C LYS A 10 33.64 58.42 13.68
N VAL A 11 34.40 57.35 13.52
CA VAL A 11 33.94 56.16 12.80
C VAL A 11 33.15 55.33 13.80
N ILE A 12 31.83 55.30 13.65
CA ILE A 12 31.00 54.31 14.36
C ILE A 12 31.25 52.99 13.65
N VAL A 13 32.14 52.17 14.19
CA VAL A 13 32.24 50.76 13.81
C VAL A 13 31.06 50.06 14.48
N VAL A 14 29.97 49.89 13.75
CA VAL A 14 28.92 48.94 14.13
C VAL A 14 29.54 47.56 13.94
N ALA A 15 30.01 46.96 15.03
CA ALA A 15 30.32 45.53 15.04
C ALA A 15 28.99 44.79 14.95
N ILE A 16 28.52 44.56 13.71
CA ILE A 16 27.48 43.58 13.44
C ILE A 16 28.12 42.23 13.76
N SER A 17 27.74 41.62 14.88
CA SER A 17 28.12 40.24 15.18
C SER A 17 27.75 39.36 14.00
N ALA A 18 28.73 38.65 13.42
CA ALA A 18 28.51 37.69 12.32
C ALA A 18 27.44 36.62 12.67
N ALA A 19 27.14 36.43 13.96
CA ALA A 19 26.06 35.57 14.45
C ALA A 19 24.63 36.05 14.10
N LEU A 20 24.43 37.30 13.71
CA LEU A 20 23.11 37.81 13.26
C LEU A 20 22.89 37.64 11.74
N LEU A 21 23.96 37.46 10.96
CA LEU A 21 23.86 37.22 9.50
C LEU A 21 23.66 35.74 9.17
N THR A 22 24.15 34.82 9.99
CA THR A 22 23.93 33.37 9.81
C THR A 22 22.52 32.91 10.20
N GLY A 23 21.81 33.67 11.05
CA GLY A 23 20.44 33.36 11.46
C GLY A 23 19.38 33.62 10.39
N PHE A 24 19.63 34.56 9.48
CA PHE A 24 18.72 34.89 8.38
C PHE A 24 18.93 34.00 7.14
N ALA A 25 20.18 33.63 6.82
CA ALA A 25 20.49 32.81 5.64
C ALA A 25 19.94 31.37 5.71
N GLY A 26 19.81 30.78 6.90
CA GLY A 26 19.25 29.43 7.05
C GLY A 26 17.74 29.34 6.84
N CYS A 27 17.02 30.46 6.91
CA CYS A 27 15.57 30.50 6.77
C CYS A 27 15.10 30.29 5.32
N GLU A 28 15.99 30.48 4.34
CA GLU A 28 15.73 30.28 2.91
C GLU A 28 16.27 28.92 2.40
N ASP A 29 17.01 28.16 3.22
CA ASP A 29 17.55 26.85 2.86
C ASP A 29 16.57 25.72 3.21
N PRO A 30 15.98 25.01 2.22
CA PRO A 30 15.06 23.90 2.46
C PRO A 30 15.62 22.82 3.38
N ARG A 31 16.91 22.47 3.23
CA ARG A 31 17.55 21.41 4.04
C ARG A 31 17.68 21.81 5.51
N TRP A 32 17.97 23.08 5.77
CA TRP A 32 18.04 23.59 7.13
C TRP A 32 16.67 23.52 7.83
N VAL A 33 15.60 23.96 7.16
CA VAL A 33 14.24 23.90 7.71
C VAL A 33 13.80 22.45 7.91
N ALA A 34 14.03 21.59 6.91
CA ALA A 34 13.78 20.15 6.98
C ALA A 34 14.45 19.51 8.18
N LYS A 35 15.74 19.80 8.42
CA LYS A 35 16.46 19.32 9.61
C LYS A 35 15.85 19.82 10.92
N LYS A 36 15.28 21.04 10.98
CA LYS A 36 14.60 21.55 12.18
C LYS A 36 13.27 20.87 12.45
N VAL A 37 12.52 20.53 11.41
CA VAL A 37 11.23 19.81 11.51
C VAL A 37 11.47 18.34 11.85
N SER A 38 12.35 17.67 11.11
CA SER A 38 12.78 16.29 11.38
C SER A 38 13.24 16.10 12.83
N ASN A 39 14.15 16.94 13.34
CA ASN A 39 14.58 16.86 14.74
C ASN A 39 13.48 17.12 15.78
N ALA A 40 12.33 17.66 15.37
CA ALA A 40 11.17 17.87 16.22
C ALA A 40 10.35 16.60 16.43
N MET A 41 10.47 15.61 15.54
CA MET A 41 9.85 14.30 15.65
C MET A 41 10.50 13.54 16.82
N LYS A 42 9.73 13.36 17.88
CA LYS A 42 10.19 12.71 19.12
C LYS A 42 9.45 11.40 19.30
N GLU A 43 10.20 10.35 19.58
CA GLU A 43 9.70 9.00 19.90
C GLU A 43 8.47 9.03 20.79
N LYS A 44 8.56 9.68 21.96
CA LYS A 44 7.40 9.79 22.87
C LYS A 44 6.12 10.31 22.20
N ARG A 45 6.22 11.25 21.26
CA ARG A 45 5.03 11.80 20.58
C ARG A 45 4.47 10.84 19.54
N LEU A 46 5.33 10.08 18.88
CA LEU A 46 4.91 9.02 17.98
C LEU A 46 4.20 7.91 18.77
N VAL A 47 4.78 7.48 19.88
CA VAL A 47 4.17 6.50 20.79
C VAL A 47 2.85 7.02 21.39
N ASP A 48 2.77 8.29 21.80
CA ASP A 48 1.51 8.91 22.26
C ASP A 48 0.39 8.81 21.18
N HIS A 49 0.76 8.79 19.89
CA HIS A 49 -0.19 8.61 18.78
C HIS A 49 -0.58 7.16 18.57
N LEU A 50 0.38 6.23 18.63
CA LEU A 50 0.09 4.80 18.58
C LEU A 50 -0.83 4.36 19.73
N GLU A 51 -0.60 4.85 20.95
CA GLU A 51 -1.49 4.64 22.10
C GLU A 51 -2.92 5.14 21.82
N GLY A 52 -3.05 6.27 21.12
CA GLY A 52 -4.36 6.81 20.75
C GLY A 52 -5.10 5.94 19.72
N LEU A 53 -4.37 5.42 18.74
CA LEU A 53 -4.90 4.55 17.69
C LEU A 53 -5.25 3.16 18.22
N GLU A 54 -4.47 2.64 19.15
CA GLU A 54 -4.80 1.38 19.83
C GLU A 54 -6.04 1.56 20.72
N VAL A 55 -6.14 2.66 21.46
CA VAL A 55 -7.37 2.96 22.24
C VAL A 55 -8.60 3.08 21.32
N ALA A 56 -8.45 3.61 20.11
CA ALA A 56 -9.53 3.66 19.13
C ALA A 56 -9.91 2.26 18.59
N ALA A 57 -8.96 1.31 18.61
CA ALA A 57 -9.15 -0.07 18.19
C ALA A 57 -9.59 -1.02 19.33
N VAL A 58 -9.40 -0.67 20.60
CA VAL A 58 -9.71 -1.54 21.75
C VAL A 58 -11.15 -1.32 22.23
N PRO A 59 -11.84 -2.35 22.76
CA PRO A 59 -13.24 -2.20 23.14
C PRO A 59 -13.39 -1.16 24.25
N THR A 60 -14.24 -0.17 24.02
CA THR A 60 -14.78 0.68 25.07
C THR A 60 -15.60 -0.18 26.06
N PRO A 61 -15.91 0.28 27.28
CA PRO A 61 -16.60 -0.53 28.31
C PRO A 61 -17.96 -1.13 27.90
N ASP A 62 -18.50 -0.72 26.76
CA ASP A 62 -19.70 -1.21 26.06
C ASP A 62 -19.43 -2.31 25.00
N GLY A 63 -18.17 -2.55 24.60
CA GLY A 63 -17.69 -3.88 24.18
C GLY A 63 -17.60 -4.24 22.69
N GLU A 64 -17.56 -3.29 21.75
CA GLU A 64 -17.85 -3.60 20.32
C GLU A 64 -16.72 -3.31 19.30
N SER A 65 -15.46 -3.00 19.67
CA SER A 65 -14.40 -2.84 18.66
C SER A 65 -13.06 -3.40 19.10
N THR A 66 -12.46 -4.29 18.31
CA THR A 66 -11.10 -4.83 18.52
C THR A 66 -10.10 -4.39 17.45
N THR A 67 -10.57 -3.68 16.42
CA THR A 67 -9.78 -3.31 15.23
C THR A 67 -10.18 -1.94 14.69
N ARG A 68 -9.50 -1.49 13.64
CA ARG A 68 -9.87 -0.31 12.84
C ARG A 68 -10.28 -0.70 11.41
N ALA A 69 -10.81 -1.90 11.20
CA ALA A 69 -11.28 -2.32 9.88
C ALA A 69 -12.23 -1.28 9.27
N ALA A 70 -12.07 -1.01 7.97
CA ALA A 70 -12.89 -0.02 7.30
C ALA A 70 -14.38 -0.33 7.48
N GLY A 71 -15.17 0.69 7.83
CA GLY A 71 -16.59 0.52 8.17
C GLY A 71 -16.89 0.22 9.64
N SER A 72 -15.90 -0.16 10.44
CA SER A 72 -16.07 -0.42 11.87
C SER A 72 -16.19 0.84 12.72
N ASP A 73 -16.70 0.68 13.94
CA ASP A 73 -16.67 1.72 14.97
C ASP A 73 -15.23 2.14 15.32
N GLY A 74 -14.26 1.22 15.31
CA GLY A 74 -12.86 1.54 15.57
C GLY A 74 -12.21 2.39 14.47
N TYR A 75 -12.61 2.19 13.20
CA TYR A 75 -12.24 3.11 12.12
C TYR A 75 -12.81 4.51 12.36
N SER A 76 -14.10 4.59 12.71
CA SER A 76 -14.75 5.86 13.04
C SER A 76 -14.10 6.59 14.21
N ASN A 77 -13.75 5.88 15.28
CA ASN A 77 -13.02 6.41 16.44
C ASN A 77 -11.64 6.95 16.03
N SER A 78 -10.99 6.31 15.07
CA SER A 78 -9.68 6.71 14.58
C SER A 78 -9.76 7.96 13.71
N VAL A 79 -10.79 8.07 12.87
CA VAL A 79 -11.11 9.31 12.15
C VAL A 79 -11.31 10.47 13.14
N ASP A 80 -12.06 10.24 14.22
CA ASP A 80 -12.28 11.25 15.26
C ASP A 80 -10.96 11.64 15.96
N TYR A 81 -10.12 10.66 16.29
CA TYR A 81 -8.79 10.89 16.88
C TYR A 81 -7.90 11.79 16.00
N ILE A 82 -7.80 11.47 14.70
CA ILE A 82 -7.03 12.27 13.73
C ILE A 82 -7.62 13.68 13.63
N THR A 83 -8.94 13.77 13.44
CA THR A 83 -9.68 15.02 13.27
C THR A 83 -9.47 15.96 14.45
N GLU A 84 -9.77 15.49 15.66
CA GLU A 84 -9.66 16.30 16.88
C GLU A 84 -8.22 16.74 17.14
N THR A 85 -7.25 15.87 16.83
CA THR A 85 -5.83 16.18 17.01
C THR A 85 -5.37 17.27 16.04
N LEU A 86 -5.76 17.20 14.76
CA LEU A 86 -5.45 18.20 13.75
C LEU A 86 -6.16 19.54 14.03
N GLN A 87 -7.45 19.51 14.36
CA GLN A 87 -8.23 20.71 14.67
C GLN A 87 -7.70 21.44 15.92
N ARG A 88 -7.25 20.72 16.96
CA ARG A 88 -6.55 21.31 18.12
C ARG A 88 -5.27 22.04 17.74
N HIS A 89 -4.67 21.70 16.61
CA HIS A 89 -3.50 22.35 16.04
C HIS A 89 -3.85 23.33 14.90
N GLY A 90 -5.13 23.60 14.70
CA GLY A 90 -5.68 24.59 13.78
C GLY A 90 -5.61 24.19 12.32
N TYR A 91 -5.56 22.90 12.02
CA TYR A 91 -5.80 22.41 10.66
C TYR A 91 -7.30 22.38 10.39
N GLU A 92 -7.68 22.73 9.16
CA GLU A 92 -9.00 22.41 8.64
C GLU A 92 -8.95 20.98 8.09
N VAL A 93 -9.93 20.17 8.48
CA VAL A 93 -10.04 18.76 8.12
C VAL A 93 -11.26 18.61 7.23
N THR A 94 -11.10 17.92 6.10
CA THR A 94 -12.14 17.61 5.14
C THR A 94 -12.24 16.10 4.97
N TYR A 95 -13.43 15.61 4.63
CA TYR A 95 -13.68 14.20 4.39
C TYR A 95 -14.11 13.97 2.96
N GLN A 96 -13.69 12.84 2.39
CA GLN A 96 -14.23 12.30 1.16
C GLN A 96 -14.92 10.99 1.51
N ALA A 97 -16.24 11.04 1.66
CA ALA A 97 -17.07 9.89 2.00
C ALA A 97 -17.48 9.13 0.74
N PHE A 98 -17.55 7.81 0.83
CA PHE A 98 -17.98 6.92 -0.25
C PHE A 98 -18.59 5.62 0.31
N ASP A 99 -19.44 5.00 -0.49
CA ASP A 99 -20.02 3.69 -0.18
C ASP A 99 -18.93 2.61 -0.32
N PHE A 100 -18.81 1.77 0.70
CA PHE A 100 -17.85 0.68 0.79
C PHE A 100 -18.58 -0.60 1.15
N ARG A 101 -18.30 -1.69 0.44
CA ARG A 101 -18.79 -3.02 0.81
C ARG A 101 -17.87 -3.56 1.90
N ALA A 102 -18.28 -3.45 3.15
CA ALA A 102 -17.60 -4.08 4.26
C ALA A 102 -17.89 -5.58 4.24
N TRP A 103 -16.83 -6.37 4.35
CA TRP A 103 -16.92 -7.82 4.41
C TRP A 103 -16.11 -8.34 5.60
N GLU A 104 -16.73 -9.16 6.42
CA GLU A 104 -16.10 -9.79 7.57
C GLU A 104 -16.49 -11.26 7.65
N GLU A 105 -15.50 -12.14 7.74
CA GLU A 105 -15.75 -13.53 8.08
C GLU A 105 -16.11 -13.67 9.57
N GLN A 106 -17.28 -14.24 9.83
CA GLN A 106 -17.82 -14.50 11.14
C GLN A 106 -17.44 -15.90 11.66
N SER A 107 -17.55 -16.10 12.97
CA SER A 107 -17.27 -17.41 13.57
C SER A 107 -18.17 -18.53 13.01
N GLY A 108 -17.64 -19.75 12.94
CA GLY A 108 -18.39 -20.92 12.48
C GLY A 108 -18.10 -21.33 11.03
N THR A 109 -17.20 -20.62 10.33
CA THR A 109 -16.66 -21.12 9.06
C THR A 109 -15.94 -22.45 9.27
N SER A 110 -16.18 -23.40 8.37
CA SER A 110 -15.55 -24.72 8.41
C SER A 110 -15.49 -25.34 7.02
N LEU A 111 -14.45 -26.15 6.80
CA LEU A 111 -14.28 -26.95 5.60
C LEU A 111 -13.86 -28.37 6.00
N SER A 112 -14.51 -29.35 5.38
CA SER A 112 -14.08 -30.73 5.42
C SER A 112 -14.13 -31.32 4.03
N VAL A 113 -13.13 -32.10 3.66
CA VAL A 113 -13.05 -32.76 2.34
C VAL A 113 -12.74 -34.23 2.57
N ASN A 114 -13.49 -35.10 1.89
CA ASN A 114 -13.37 -36.56 2.06
C ASN A 114 -13.54 -37.04 3.52
N GLY A 115 -14.37 -36.35 4.30
CA GLY A 115 -14.60 -36.65 5.72
C GLY A 115 -13.46 -36.23 6.66
N GLN A 116 -12.39 -35.61 6.16
CA GLN A 116 -11.35 -34.99 6.96
C GLN A 116 -11.73 -33.53 7.22
N ALA A 117 -11.85 -33.15 8.49
CA ALA A 117 -11.96 -31.74 8.89
C ALA A 117 -10.60 -31.05 8.69
N LEU A 118 -10.62 -29.88 8.07
CA LEU A 118 -9.44 -29.08 7.79
C LEU A 118 -9.26 -27.98 8.84
N VAL A 119 -8.03 -27.57 9.07
CA VAL A 119 -7.65 -26.48 9.98
C VAL A 119 -7.75 -25.14 9.26
N HIS A 120 -8.60 -24.25 9.77
CA HIS A 120 -8.72 -22.90 9.24
C HIS A 120 -7.48 -22.07 9.58
N ALA A 121 -7.11 -21.11 8.72
CA ALA A 121 -5.97 -20.22 8.96
C ALA A 121 -6.06 -19.47 10.30
N ARG A 122 -7.27 -19.09 10.74
CA ARG A 122 -7.49 -18.43 12.04
C ARG A 122 -7.32 -19.37 13.26
N ASP A 123 -7.36 -20.68 13.04
CA ASP A 123 -7.20 -21.70 14.10
C ASP A 123 -5.81 -22.35 14.08
N ALA A 124 -4.95 -21.97 13.13
CA ALA A 124 -3.60 -22.50 13.00
C ALA A 124 -2.71 -22.06 14.19
N THR A 125 -1.72 -22.89 14.50
CA THR A 125 -0.72 -22.63 15.54
C THR A 125 0.65 -23.08 15.03
N ASP A 126 1.72 -22.71 15.72
CA ASP A 126 3.08 -23.16 15.39
C ASP A 126 3.20 -24.70 15.24
N ASP A 127 2.39 -25.47 15.96
CA ASP A 127 2.39 -26.95 15.93
C ASP A 127 1.34 -27.55 14.98
N ILE A 128 0.39 -26.74 14.49
CA ILE A 128 -0.75 -27.19 13.68
C ILE A 128 -0.90 -26.22 12.49
N PRO A 129 -0.37 -26.58 11.30
CA PRO A 129 -0.40 -25.70 10.16
C PRO A 129 -1.83 -25.53 9.63
N ALA A 130 -2.07 -24.38 9.00
CA ALA A 130 -3.31 -24.13 8.30
C ALA A 130 -3.46 -25.10 7.11
N ASP A 131 -4.71 -25.52 6.86
CA ASP A 131 -5.08 -26.30 5.69
C ASP A 131 -5.80 -25.42 4.65
N PHE A 132 -6.60 -24.46 5.10
CA PHE A 132 -7.42 -23.59 4.25
C PHE A 132 -7.67 -22.20 4.86
N ALA A 133 -8.06 -21.24 4.03
CA ALA A 133 -8.54 -19.92 4.43
C ALA A 133 -9.78 -19.56 3.60
N THR A 134 -10.74 -18.87 4.20
CA THR A 134 -11.84 -18.24 3.45
C THR A 134 -11.31 -17.06 2.65
N MET A 135 -11.69 -16.96 1.37
CA MET A 135 -11.28 -15.81 0.58
C MET A 135 -12.07 -14.57 0.97
N SER A 136 -11.40 -13.41 1.11
CA SER A 136 -12.08 -12.14 1.37
C SER A 136 -13.09 -11.84 0.25
N TYR A 137 -14.25 -11.31 0.62
CA TYR A 137 -15.42 -11.13 -0.27
C TYR A 137 -16.06 -12.43 -0.79
N SER A 138 -15.74 -13.58 -0.20
CA SER A 138 -16.47 -14.84 -0.44
C SER A 138 -17.95 -14.70 -0.08
N GLY A 139 -18.82 -15.33 -0.86
CA GLY A 139 -20.23 -15.45 -0.53
C GLY A 139 -20.47 -16.29 0.73
N SER A 140 -21.58 -15.99 1.43
CA SER A 140 -22.07 -16.85 2.52
C SER A 140 -22.57 -18.18 1.96
N SER A 141 -22.44 -19.24 2.74
CA SER A 141 -23.06 -20.53 2.38
C SER A 141 -24.54 -20.64 2.76
N ASP A 142 -25.09 -19.66 3.51
CA ASP A 142 -26.45 -19.67 4.06
C ASP A 142 -26.79 -21.00 4.80
N GLY A 143 -25.80 -21.55 5.49
CA GLY A 143 -25.84 -22.83 6.18
C GLY A 143 -24.89 -23.88 5.59
N ALA A 144 -24.86 -25.07 6.18
CA ALA A 144 -23.92 -26.11 5.76
C ALA A 144 -24.29 -26.69 4.39
N ILE A 145 -23.33 -26.65 3.46
CA ILE A 145 -23.41 -27.27 2.13
C ILE A 145 -22.63 -28.59 2.17
N SER A 146 -23.17 -29.64 1.55
CA SER A 146 -22.44 -30.87 1.27
C SER A 146 -22.64 -31.26 -0.18
N ALA A 147 -21.54 -31.31 -0.94
CA ALA A 147 -21.56 -31.56 -2.37
C ALA A 147 -20.29 -32.29 -2.81
N ASP A 148 -20.36 -33.04 -3.90
CA ASP A 148 -19.19 -33.67 -4.50
C ASP A 148 -18.21 -32.59 -4.98
N ILE A 149 -16.91 -32.88 -4.97
CA ILE A 149 -15.91 -32.00 -5.58
C ILE A 149 -15.70 -32.37 -7.05
N ALA A 150 -15.31 -31.40 -7.87
CA ALA A 150 -14.88 -31.62 -9.25
C ALA A 150 -13.70 -30.71 -9.59
N PHE A 151 -12.62 -31.30 -10.10
CA PHE A 151 -11.50 -30.52 -10.64
C PHE A 151 -11.88 -29.95 -12.00
N VAL A 152 -11.56 -28.67 -12.20
CA VAL A 152 -11.79 -27.99 -13.49
C VAL A 152 -10.84 -28.56 -14.54
N THR A 153 -9.54 -28.71 -14.24
CA THR A 153 -8.63 -29.52 -15.08
C THR A 153 -8.70 -31.01 -14.67
N PRO A 154 -9.30 -31.92 -15.48
CA PRO A 154 -9.51 -33.32 -15.09
C PRO A 154 -8.27 -34.21 -15.24
N ASP A 155 -7.21 -33.73 -15.90
CA ASP A 155 -6.00 -34.47 -16.27
C ASP A 155 -4.70 -33.81 -15.78
N PHE A 156 -4.75 -33.13 -14.62
CA PHE A 156 -3.60 -32.49 -13.99
C PHE A 156 -2.32 -33.34 -14.00
N ASP A 157 -1.23 -32.74 -14.47
CA ASP A 157 0.13 -33.29 -14.32
C ASP A 157 0.89 -32.50 -13.23
N PHE A 158 0.81 -32.97 -11.99
CA PHE A 158 1.51 -32.38 -10.84
C PHE A 158 3.04 -32.47 -10.91
N GLU A 159 3.61 -33.19 -11.90
CA GLU A 159 5.06 -33.21 -12.15
C GLU A 159 5.50 -32.08 -13.10
N SER A 160 4.57 -31.32 -13.67
CA SER A 160 4.82 -30.15 -14.51
C SER A 160 4.46 -28.86 -13.73
N PRO A 161 5.46 -28.06 -13.29
CA PRO A 161 5.25 -26.95 -12.35
C PRO A 161 4.21 -25.90 -12.79
N ASP A 162 3.92 -25.78 -14.08
CA ASP A 162 2.95 -24.82 -14.62
C ASP A 162 1.98 -25.49 -15.60
N TYR A 163 1.56 -26.72 -15.30
CA TYR A 163 0.75 -27.54 -16.21
C TYR A 163 -0.49 -26.81 -16.74
N ASP A 164 -1.26 -26.20 -15.85
CA ASP A 164 -2.42 -25.40 -16.21
C ASP A 164 -2.52 -24.16 -15.33
N ASP A 165 -1.55 -23.26 -15.51
CA ASP A 165 -1.57 -21.98 -14.83
C ASP A 165 -2.74 -21.08 -15.28
N THR A 166 -3.56 -21.50 -16.24
CA THR A 166 -4.81 -20.84 -16.65
C THR A 166 -6.07 -21.47 -16.06
N ASP A 167 -5.97 -22.48 -15.18
CA ASP A 167 -7.13 -23.24 -14.72
C ASP A 167 -8.29 -22.35 -14.21
N GLY A 168 -9.46 -22.46 -14.85
CA GLY A 168 -10.67 -21.69 -14.51
C GLY A 168 -10.63 -20.20 -14.86
N CYS A 169 -9.64 -19.72 -15.60
CA CYS A 169 -9.52 -18.31 -15.98
C CYS A 169 -10.51 -17.90 -17.07
N GLU A 170 -10.89 -18.80 -17.96
CA GLU A 170 -11.86 -18.58 -19.02
C GLU A 170 -13.08 -19.48 -18.84
N ALA A 171 -14.25 -19.02 -19.29
CA ALA A 171 -15.47 -19.82 -19.24
C ALA A 171 -15.35 -21.16 -19.97
N SER A 172 -14.48 -21.23 -21.00
CA SER A 172 -14.21 -22.46 -21.76
C SER A 172 -13.44 -23.52 -20.97
N ASP A 173 -12.79 -23.17 -19.86
CA ASP A 173 -12.07 -24.15 -19.03
C ASP A 173 -13.05 -25.14 -18.35
N PHE A 174 -14.32 -24.75 -18.25
CA PHE A 174 -15.41 -25.56 -17.71
C PHE A 174 -16.11 -26.41 -18.79
N ASP A 175 -15.72 -26.29 -20.07
CA ASP A 175 -16.35 -27.03 -21.16
C ASP A 175 -16.09 -28.54 -21.04
N GLY A 176 -17.16 -29.32 -20.89
CA GLY A 176 -17.08 -30.78 -20.77
C GLY A 176 -16.76 -31.28 -19.36
N VAL A 177 -16.67 -30.38 -18.38
CA VAL A 177 -16.48 -30.69 -16.96
C VAL A 177 -17.79 -30.46 -16.22
N ASP A 178 -18.28 -31.50 -15.52
CA ASP A 178 -19.52 -31.40 -14.76
C ASP A 178 -19.26 -30.85 -13.34
N VAL A 179 -19.30 -29.53 -13.19
CA VAL A 179 -19.19 -28.82 -11.89
C VAL A 179 -20.56 -28.40 -11.33
N SER A 180 -21.66 -28.66 -12.05
CA SER A 180 -22.99 -28.19 -11.65
C SER A 180 -23.45 -28.86 -10.35
N GLY A 181 -23.79 -28.06 -9.33
CA GLY A 181 -24.16 -28.57 -8.01
C GLY A 181 -23.00 -29.12 -7.19
N LYS A 182 -21.75 -28.93 -7.64
CA LYS A 182 -20.52 -29.43 -7.01
C LYS A 182 -19.65 -28.27 -6.49
N VAL A 183 -18.63 -28.62 -5.72
CA VAL A 183 -17.56 -27.69 -5.35
C VAL A 183 -16.46 -27.78 -6.39
N ALA A 184 -16.20 -26.68 -7.10
CA ALA A 184 -15.13 -26.62 -8.09
C ALA A 184 -13.77 -26.55 -7.39
N VAL A 185 -12.81 -27.36 -7.82
CA VAL A 185 -11.42 -27.33 -7.34
C VAL A 185 -10.54 -26.82 -8.48
N ILE A 186 -9.81 -25.74 -8.21
CA ILE A 186 -9.13 -24.93 -9.22
C ILE A 186 -7.69 -24.68 -8.77
N GLN A 187 -6.70 -24.80 -9.65
CA GLN A 187 -5.32 -24.41 -9.35
C GLN A 187 -5.16 -22.89 -9.37
N ARG A 188 -4.42 -22.34 -8.42
CA ARG A 188 -3.95 -20.95 -8.46
C ARG A 188 -3.04 -20.73 -9.67
N GLY A 189 -3.25 -19.63 -10.40
CA GLY A 189 -2.40 -19.21 -11.52
C GLY A 189 -3.15 -18.31 -12.51
N GLY A 190 -2.40 -17.58 -13.35
CA GLY A 190 -2.84 -17.01 -14.64
C GLY A 190 -3.85 -15.86 -14.65
N CYS A 191 -4.73 -15.78 -13.67
CA CYS A 191 -5.79 -14.77 -13.53
C CYS A 191 -6.13 -14.56 -12.04
N THR A 192 -7.03 -13.62 -11.79
CA THR A 192 -7.47 -13.29 -10.42
C THR A 192 -8.32 -14.41 -9.82
N PHE A 193 -8.34 -14.51 -8.48
CA PHE A 193 -9.23 -15.44 -7.78
C PHE A 193 -10.69 -15.18 -8.11
N ASN A 194 -11.08 -13.91 -8.24
CA ASN A 194 -12.42 -13.50 -8.67
C ASN A 194 -12.84 -14.14 -10.00
N ALA A 195 -11.98 -14.07 -11.02
CA ALA A 195 -12.27 -14.66 -12.33
C ALA A 195 -12.55 -16.17 -12.22
N LYS A 196 -11.72 -16.89 -11.47
CA LYS A 196 -11.89 -18.33 -11.22
C LYS A 196 -13.22 -18.65 -10.55
N VAL A 197 -13.55 -17.94 -9.46
CA VAL A 197 -14.77 -18.18 -8.69
C VAL A 197 -16.03 -17.79 -9.48
N VAL A 198 -16.03 -16.65 -10.16
CA VAL A 198 -17.16 -16.20 -11.00
C VAL A 198 -17.39 -17.16 -12.16
N ASN A 199 -16.33 -17.65 -12.82
CA ASN A 199 -16.49 -18.65 -13.88
C ASN A 199 -17.05 -19.98 -13.34
N ALA A 200 -16.59 -20.43 -12.17
CA ALA A 200 -17.12 -21.63 -11.52
C ALA A 200 -18.59 -21.50 -11.14
N GLU A 201 -19.00 -20.35 -10.59
CA GLU A 201 -20.39 -20.03 -10.29
C GLU A 201 -21.25 -20.02 -11.57
N ASN A 202 -20.77 -19.38 -12.63
CA ASN A 202 -21.45 -19.36 -13.93
C ASN A 202 -21.61 -20.76 -14.55
N ALA A 203 -20.66 -21.67 -14.28
CA ALA A 203 -20.74 -23.09 -14.65
C ALA A 203 -21.67 -23.92 -13.73
N GLY A 204 -22.21 -23.30 -12.67
CA GLY A 204 -23.20 -23.88 -11.77
C GLY A 204 -22.62 -24.53 -10.51
N ALA A 205 -21.37 -24.27 -10.16
CA ALA A 205 -20.78 -24.71 -8.90
C ALA A 205 -21.53 -24.08 -7.71
N VAL A 206 -21.52 -24.78 -6.57
CA VAL A 206 -22.11 -24.30 -5.29
C VAL A 206 -21.05 -23.86 -4.27
N GLY A 207 -19.78 -23.89 -4.69
CA GLY A 207 -18.62 -23.43 -3.93
C GLY A 207 -17.34 -23.63 -4.77
N ALA A 208 -16.26 -22.96 -4.39
CA ALA A 208 -14.97 -23.05 -5.04
C ALA A 208 -13.84 -23.23 -4.02
N ILE A 209 -12.85 -24.07 -4.35
CA ILE A 209 -11.61 -24.22 -3.59
C ILE A 209 -10.46 -23.98 -4.57
N VAL A 210 -9.66 -22.94 -4.33
CA VAL A 210 -8.45 -22.64 -5.10
C VAL A 210 -7.23 -23.13 -4.33
N PHE A 211 -6.58 -24.20 -4.80
CA PHE A 211 -5.37 -24.71 -4.15
C PHE A 211 -4.11 -24.04 -4.70
N ASN A 212 -3.05 -23.95 -3.88
CA ASN A 212 -1.81 -23.29 -4.29
C ASN A 212 -1.11 -24.02 -5.44
N GLN A 213 -0.23 -23.34 -6.17
CA GLN A 213 0.31 -23.80 -7.45
C GLN A 213 1.39 -24.90 -7.31
N GLY A 214 2.21 -24.81 -6.26
CA GLY A 214 3.26 -25.79 -5.95
C GLY A 214 4.51 -25.74 -6.82
N ASN A 215 4.69 -24.69 -7.64
CA ASN A 215 5.81 -24.53 -8.56
C ASN A 215 7.13 -24.13 -7.88
N ASP A 216 7.07 -23.61 -6.65
CA ASP A 216 8.21 -23.39 -5.77
C ASP A 216 7.83 -23.66 -4.30
N GLU A 217 8.81 -23.61 -3.38
CA GLU A 217 8.55 -23.84 -1.94
C GLU A 217 7.62 -22.79 -1.32
N GLY A 218 7.69 -21.53 -1.74
CA GLY A 218 6.79 -20.47 -1.29
C GLY A 218 5.35 -20.60 -1.82
N ARG A 219 5.13 -21.44 -2.84
CA ARG A 219 3.84 -21.66 -3.50
C ARG A 219 3.18 -22.98 -3.10
N LYS A 220 3.55 -23.52 -1.94
CA LYS A 220 2.90 -24.72 -1.36
C LYS A 220 1.94 -24.42 -0.23
N ALA A 221 2.13 -23.32 0.50
CA ALA A 221 1.34 -22.93 1.66
C ALA A 221 -0.13 -22.64 1.32
N VAL A 222 -0.96 -22.37 2.34
CA VAL A 222 -2.37 -22.01 2.15
C VAL A 222 -2.50 -20.73 1.31
N VAL A 223 -3.43 -20.73 0.35
CA VAL A 223 -3.82 -19.50 -0.35
C VAL A 223 -4.75 -18.71 0.55
N ASN A 224 -4.35 -17.50 0.95
CA ASN A 224 -5.24 -16.52 1.58
C ASN A 224 -5.50 -15.39 0.59
N GLY A 225 -6.54 -15.56 -0.24
CA GLY A 225 -6.82 -14.71 -1.40
C GLY A 225 -8.05 -13.81 -1.20
N THR A 226 -8.17 -12.77 -2.02
CA THR A 226 -9.35 -11.89 -2.06
C THR A 226 -10.05 -12.00 -3.41
N LEU A 227 -11.39 -11.97 -3.42
CA LEU A 227 -12.18 -11.83 -4.64
C LEU A 227 -12.30 -10.35 -5.07
N GLY A 228 -11.92 -9.41 -4.20
CA GLY A 228 -12.09 -7.97 -4.42
C GLY A 228 -13.49 -7.48 -4.03
N SER A 229 -13.56 -6.23 -3.59
CA SER A 229 -14.81 -5.59 -3.15
C SER A 229 -15.85 -5.44 -4.27
N ASP A 230 -15.40 -5.45 -5.51
CA ASP A 230 -16.21 -5.42 -6.74
C ASP A 230 -16.67 -6.80 -7.22
N SER A 231 -16.32 -7.89 -6.51
CA SER A 231 -16.75 -9.23 -6.88
C SER A 231 -18.27 -9.38 -6.82
N GLU A 232 -18.86 -9.92 -7.89
CA GLU A 232 -20.28 -10.30 -7.90
C GLU A 232 -20.50 -11.77 -7.49
N ALA A 233 -19.44 -12.50 -7.11
CA ALA A 233 -19.55 -13.91 -6.75
C ALA A 233 -20.39 -14.09 -5.48
N SER A 234 -21.33 -15.04 -5.53
CA SER A 234 -22.24 -15.33 -4.41
C SER A 234 -21.98 -16.68 -3.75
N ILE A 235 -21.13 -17.52 -4.35
CA ILE A 235 -20.78 -18.83 -3.79
C ILE A 235 -19.64 -18.74 -2.76
N PRO A 236 -19.60 -19.66 -1.78
CA PRO A 236 -18.45 -19.83 -0.89
C PRO A 236 -17.15 -20.13 -1.63
N ALA A 237 -16.09 -19.40 -1.30
CA ALA A 237 -14.76 -19.54 -1.89
C ALA A 237 -13.68 -19.69 -0.82
N PHE A 238 -12.81 -20.69 -1.01
CA PHE A 238 -11.69 -20.97 -0.12
C PHE A 238 -10.39 -21.04 -0.88
N GLY A 239 -9.29 -20.69 -0.23
CA GLY A 239 -7.96 -21.08 -0.65
C GLY A 239 -7.44 -22.28 0.17
N ALA A 240 -6.61 -23.12 -0.43
CA ALA A 240 -6.04 -24.31 0.21
C ALA A 240 -4.56 -24.50 -0.13
N ARG A 241 -3.82 -25.26 0.69
CA ARG A 241 -2.44 -25.63 0.39
C ARG A 241 -2.32 -26.67 -0.74
N TYR A 242 -1.17 -26.69 -1.41
CA TYR A 242 -0.94 -27.47 -2.64
C TYR A 242 -1.09 -28.99 -2.45
N ASP A 243 -0.52 -29.53 -1.38
CA ASP A 243 -0.52 -30.97 -1.08
C ASP A 243 -1.94 -31.53 -0.87
N LEU A 244 -2.86 -30.73 -0.32
CA LEU A 244 -4.28 -31.10 -0.19
C LEU A 244 -4.95 -31.21 -1.56
N GLY A 245 -4.73 -30.23 -2.44
CA GLY A 245 -5.23 -30.28 -3.82
C GLY A 245 -4.75 -31.55 -4.53
N LYS A 246 -3.45 -31.84 -4.46
CA LYS A 246 -2.88 -33.07 -5.01
C LYS A 246 -3.49 -34.34 -4.41
N ALA A 247 -3.62 -34.40 -3.08
CA ALA A 247 -4.19 -35.56 -2.40
C ALA A 247 -5.67 -35.82 -2.76
N TRP A 248 -6.46 -34.76 -2.94
CA TRP A 248 -7.85 -34.89 -3.40
C TRP A 248 -7.93 -35.38 -4.84
N PHE A 249 -7.07 -34.88 -5.73
CA PHE A 249 -6.99 -35.33 -7.12
C PHE A 249 -6.66 -36.83 -7.19
N ASP A 250 -5.59 -37.27 -6.50
CA ASP A 250 -5.17 -38.68 -6.45
C ASP A 250 -6.30 -39.59 -5.92
N ALA A 251 -7.09 -39.11 -4.95
CA ALA A 251 -8.17 -39.88 -4.36
C ALA A 251 -9.43 -40.00 -5.26
N LEU A 252 -9.63 -39.08 -6.21
CA LEU A 252 -10.74 -39.10 -7.17
C LEU A 252 -10.60 -40.22 -8.22
N GLU A 253 -9.39 -40.73 -8.47
CA GLU A 253 -9.17 -41.85 -9.39
C GLU A 253 -9.98 -43.11 -9.01
N ALA A 254 -10.24 -43.28 -7.71
CA ALA A 254 -10.89 -44.47 -7.17
C ALA A 254 -12.24 -44.20 -6.46
N ASN A 255 -12.55 -42.94 -6.13
CA ASN A 255 -13.69 -42.59 -5.28
C ASN A 255 -14.40 -41.31 -5.74
N THR A 256 -15.68 -41.18 -5.38
CA THR A 256 -16.34 -39.88 -5.32
C THR A 256 -15.99 -39.22 -4.00
N ILE A 257 -15.49 -37.99 -4.05
CA ILE A 257 -15.13 -37.20 -2.87
C ILE A 257 -16.15 -36.07 -2.70
N ALA A 258 -16.58 -35.85 -1.46
CA ALA A 258 -17.44 -34.73 -1.11
C ALA A 258 -16.71 -33.73 -0.20
N ALA A 259 -17.04 -32.46 -0.41
CA ALA A 259 -16.75 -31.39 0.53
C ALA A 259 -18.01 -31.10 1.36
N ALA A 260 -17.82 -30.85 2.66
CA ALA A 260 -18.82 -30.19 3.48
C ALA A 260 -18.25 -28.87 3.98
N LEU A 261 -18.95 -27.78 3.70
CA LEU A 261 -18.50 -26.41 3.93
C LEU A 261 -19.59 -25.58 4.60
N ASN A 262 -19.17 -24.63 5.42
CA ASN A 262 -20.01 -23.58 5.97
C ASN A 262 -19.19 -22.29 5.96
N VAL A 263 -19.73 -21.20 5.41
CA VAL A 263 -19.10 -19.87 5.43
C VAL A 263 -20.11 -18.91 6.03
N SER A 264 -19.73 -18.33 7.16
CA SER A 264 -20.51 -17.29 7.82
C SER A 264 -19.82 -15.97 7.60
N VAL A 265 -20.50 -15.02 6.96
CA VAL A 265 -19.95 -13.68 6.68
C VAL A 265 -20.98 -12.62 7.00
N GLU A 266 -20.47 -11.44 7.36
CA GLU A 266 -21.21 -10.19 7.30
C GLU A 266 -20.72 -9.44 6.05
N ASP A 267 -21.66 -9.05 5.19
CA ASP A 267 -21.37 -8.43 3.89
C ASP A 267 -22.41 -7.33 3.67
N GLU A 268 -22.00 -6.10 3.93
CA GLU A 268 -22.89 -4.94 3.92
C GLU A 268 -22.24 -3.71 3.30
N VAL A 269 -23.07 -2.86 2.71
CA VAL A 269 -22.62 -1.56 2.21
C VAL A 269 -22.71 -0.55 3.34
N VAL A 270 -21.56 -0.03 3.74
CA VAL A 270 -21.37 0.99 4.77
C VAL A 270 -20.75 2.25 4.16
N GLU A 271 -20.99 3.41 4.77
CA GLU A 271 -20.27 4.63 4.38
C GLU A 271 -18.93 4.67 5.11
N THR A 272 -17.83 4.78 4.36
CA THR A 272 -16.49 5.05 4.91
C THR A 272 -15.96 6.37 4.35
N ARG A 273 -14.80 6.85 4.82
CA ARG A 273 -14.29 8.17 4.42
C ARG A 273 -12.78 8.32 4.53
N ASN A 274 -12.17 8.87 3.49
CA ASN A 274 -10.81 9.40 3.57
C ASN A 274 -10.80 10.67 4.42
N VAL A 275 -9.72 10.89 5.19
CA VAL A 275 -9.49 12.12 5.94
C VAL A 275 -8.37 12.92 5.29
N LEU A 276 -8.66 14.18 4.96
CA LEU A 276 -7.71 15.08 4.31
C LEU A 276 -7.52 16.33 5.16
N ALA A 277 -6.29 16.85 5.19
CA ALA A 277 -5.99 18.14 5.78
C ALA A 277 -4.88 18.86 5.02
N GLU A 278 -4.90 20.18 5.00
CA GLU A 278 -3.90 20.96 4.26
C GLU A 278 -3.24 22.03 5.12
N THR A 279 -2.02 22.40 4.73
CA THR A 279 -1.42 23.63 5.21
C THR A 279 -2.18 24.86 4.70
N GLU A 280 -2.36 25.87 5.57
CA GLU A 280 -3.00 27.15 5.24
C GLU A 280 -2.22 27.92 4.16
N GLY A 281 -0.88 27.87 4.20
CA GLY A 281 0.01 28.48 3.21
C GLY A 281 0.59 27.48 2.22
N GLY A 282 1.41 28.00 1.29
CA GLY A 282 1.95 27.27 0.16
C GLY A 282 1.12 27.46 -1.12
N ASP A 283 1.73 27.24 -2.27
CA ASP A 283 1.11 27.34 -3.58
C ASP A 283 0.08 26.22 -3.78
N PRO A 284 -1.22 26.54 -3.97
CA PRO A 284 -2.25 25.53 -4.22
C PRO A 284 -2.10 24.81 -5.58
N ASP A 285 -1.29 25.35 -6.50
CA ASP A 285 -1.00 24.73 -7.79
C ASP A 285 0.26 23.82 -7.72
N GLN A 286 0.91 23.75 -6.55
CA GLN A 286 2.05 22.88 -6.25
C GLN A 286 1.83 22.16 -4.91
N ILE A 287 1.16 21.01 -4.98
CA ILE A 287 0.78 20.21 -3.83
C ILE A 287 1.72 19.01 -3.69
N ILE A 288 2.31 18.89 -2.51
CA ILE A 288 3.02 17.72 -2.03
C ILE A 288 2.07 16.96 -1.13
N MET A 289 1.73 15.75 -1.51
CA MET A 289 0.82 14.91 -0.74
C MET A 289 1.60 13.91 0.09
N VAL A 290 1.17 13.70 1.33
CA VAL A 290 1.78 12.76 2.29
C VAL A 290 0.66 11.90 2.88
N GLY A 291 0.73 10.58 2.69
CA GLY A 291 -0.35 9.66 3.04
C GLY A 291 0.08 8.36 3.70
N ALA A 292 -0.85 7.81 4.49
CA ALA A 292 -0.85 6.49 5.10
C ALA A 292 -2.32 6.05 5.18
N HIS A 293 -2.61 4.75 5.17
CA HIS A 293 -3.96 4.31 5.47
C HIS A 293 -4.23 4.29 6.97
N LEU A 294 -5.50 4.42 7.32
CA LEU A 294 -5.96 4.55 8.71
C LEU A 294 -6.62 3.27 9.23
N ASP A 295 -7.20 2.49 8.32
CA ASP A 295 -7.76 1.20 8.64
C ASP A 295 -6.68 0.18 9.01
N SER A 296 -7.13 -0.91 9.62
CA SER A 296 -6.37 -2.13 9.85
C SER A 296 -7.18 -3.31 9.32
N VAL A 297 -6.60 -4.50 9.28
CA VAL A 297 -7.40 -5.72 9.09
C VAL A 297 -8.40 -5.97 10.25
N PRO A 298 -9.46 -6.79 10.02
CA PRO A 298 -10.40 -7.24 11.05
C PRO A 298 -9.80 -8.11 12.17
N GLU A 299 -8.59 -8.64 11.98
CA GLU A 299 -7.94 -9.53 12.94
C GLU A 299 -7.33 -8.80 14.15
N GLY A 300 -6.88 -7.55 13.98
CA GLY A 300 -6.08 -6.88 15.01
C GLY A 300 -6.10 -5.35 14.96
N PRO A 301 -5.49 -4.71 15.97
CA PRO A 301 -5.47 -3.26 16.07
C PRO A 301 -4.52 -2.60 15.08
N GLY A 302 -3.65 -3.31 14.34
CA GLY A 302 -2.90 -2.73 13.23
C GLY A 302 -1.93 -1.60 13.62
N ILE A 303 -1.19 -1.74 14.72
CA ILE A 303 -0.40 -0.63 15.27
C ILE A 303 0.86 -0.37 14.46
N ASN A 304 1.56 -1.41 13.99
CA ASN A 304 2.55 -1.19 12.95
C ASN A 304 1.87 -0.96 11.60
N ASP A 305 0.82 -1.72 11.29
CA ASP A 305 0.11 -1.73 10.02
C ASP A 305 -1.33 -1.18 10.11
N ASN A 306 -1.58 0.09 9.83
CA ASN A 306 -0.62 1.15 9.54
C ASN A 306 -0.71 2.32 10.53
N GLY A 307 -0.85 1.96 11.81
CA GLY A 307 -0.73 2.92 12.91
C GLY A 307 0.62 3.66 12.88
N SER A 308 1.71 3.00 12.46
CA SER A 308 3.06 3.57 12.41
C SER A 308 3.18 4.72 11.40
N GLY A 309 2.70 4.55 10.16
CA GLY A 309 2.66 5.59 9.15
C GLY A 309 1.71 6.72 9.54
N THR A 310 0.51 6.36 10.01
CA THR A 310 -0.50 7.30 10.51
C THR A 310 0.06 8.20 11.62
N ALA A 311 0.75 7.63 12.62
CA ALA A 311 1.38 8.39 13.71
C ALA A 311 2.51 9.30 13.22
N GLY A 312 3.32 8.82 12.27
CA GLY A 312 4.41 9.58 11.64
C GLY A 312 3.89 10.84 10.94
N ILE A 313 2.85 10.70 10.11
CA ILE A 313 2.25 11.81 9.35
C ILE A 313 1.52 12.79 10.27
N LEU A 314 0.78 12.29 11.26
CA LEU A 314 0.06 13.14 12.21
C LEU A 314 1.02 14.02 13.02
N GLU A 315 2.08 13.43 13.57
CA GLU A 315 3.08 14.20 14.30
C GLU A 315 3.83 15.15 13.36
N TYR A 316 4.10 14.73 12.11
CA TYR A 316 4.74 15.59 11.12
C TYR A 316 3.90 16.85 10.84
N ALA A 317 2.60 16.73 10.58
CA ALA A 317 1.70 17.87 10.39
C ALA A 317 1.78 18.84 11.58
N ILE A 318 1.72 18.31 12.81
CA ILE A 318 1.83 19.11 14.04
C ILE A 318 3.19 19.82 14.13
N ARG A 319 4.29 19.11 13.82
CA ARG A 319 5.65 19.65 13.93
C ARG A 319 5.95 20.68 12.84
N LEU A 320 5.51 20.45 11.61
CA LEU A 320 5.68 21.36 10.48
C LEU A 320 5.13 22.74 10.85
N LYS A 321 3.83 22.83 11.15
CA LYS A 321 3.18 24.10 11.52
C LYS A 321 3.84 24.79 12.71
N LYS A 322 4.14 24.05 13.78
CA LYS A 322 4.79 24.62 14.98
C LYS A 322 6.18 25.16 14.68
N LYS A 323 6.95 24.49 13.82
CA LYS A 323 8.32 24.90 13.48
C LYS A 323 8.34 26.05 12.50
N LEU A 324 7.55 26.02 11.44
CA LEU A 324 7.46 27.12 10.48
C LEU A 324 7.08 28.43 11.19
N LYS A 325 6.03 28.39 12.04
CA LYS A 325 5.64 29.53 12.88
C LYS A 325 6.76 30.00 13.82
N LYS A 326 7.51 29.08 14.44
CA LYS A 326 8.61 29.44 15.34
C LYS A 326 9.80 30.06 14.60
N LEU A 327 10.06 29.56 13.39
CA LEU A 327 11.16 30.01 12.54
C LEU A 327 10.80 31.29 11.77
N HIS A 328 9.52 31.64 11.69
CA HIS A 328 8.99 32.75 10.89
C HIS A 328 9.33 32.56 9.40
N VAL A 329 9.11 31.33 8.92
CA VAL A 329 9.28 30.94 7.52
C VAL A 329 7.99 30.34 7.02
N ASP A 330 7.65 30.65 5.77
CA ASP A 330 6.48 30.12 5.09
C ASP A 330 6.95 29.11 4.03
N GLN A 331 6.23 28.00 3.94
CA GLN A 331 6.45 26.99 2.90
C GLN A 331 6.09 27.53 1.52
N LYS A 332 6.78 27.03 0.50
CA LYS A 332 6.59 27.39 -0.92
C LYS A 332 5.44 26.59 -1.53
N ASN A 333 5.45 25.28 -1.29
CA ASN A 333 4.48 24.35 -1.81
C ASN A 333 3.46 24.00 -0.74
N LYS A 334 2.22 23.76 -1.15
CA LYS A 334 1.16 23.31 -0.24
C LYS A 334 1.41 21.86 0.16
N VAL A 335 1.22 21.54 1.43
CA VAL A 335 1.29 20.16 1.91
C VAL A 335 -0.12 19.67 2.20
N ARG A 336 -0.52 18.57 1.56
CA ARG A 336 -1.78 17.87 1.78
C ARG A 336 -1.49 16.55 2.51
N PHE A 337 -2.11 16.36 3.65
CA PHE A 337 -2.03 15.14 4.45
C PHE A 337 -3.27 14.30 4.16
N ALA A 338 -3.07 12.98 4.04
CA ALA A 338 -4.12 12.03 3.75
C ALA A 338 -4.06 10.83 4.69
N TRP A 339 -5.25 10.41 5.12
CA TRP A 339 -5.46 9.15 5.81
C TRP A 339 -6.52 8.37 5.03
N TRP A 340 -6.09 7.30 4.38
CA TRP A 340 -6.93 6.53 3.47
C TRP A 340 -7.81 5.54 4.21
N ALA A 341 -8.99 5.31 3.65
CA ALA A 341 -9.92 4.28 4.11
C ALA A 341 -9.78 3.02 3.25
N ALA A 342 -10.02 1.86 3.84
CA ALA A 342 -10.19 0.60 3.11
C ALA A 342 -9.00 0.27 2.19
N GLU A 343 -7.77 0.54 2.64
CA GLU A 343 -6.55 0.11 1.95
C GLU A 343 -6.47 -1.42 1.97
N GLU A 344 -6.78 -2.01 3.12
CA GLU A 344 -6.73 -3.44 3.39
C GLU A 344 -7.71 -4.25 2.52
N ALA A 345 -8.73 -3.54 2.00
CA ALA A 345 -9.72 -4.06 1.08
C ALA A 345 -9.30 -3.98 -0.39
N GLY A 346 -8.07 -3.54 -0.69
CA GLY A 346 -7.54 -3.37 -2.04
C GLY A 346 -7.47 -1.90 -2.47
N LEU A 347 -6.81 -1.05 -1.68
CA LEU A 347 -6.51 0.36 -1.98
C LEU A 347 -7.74 1.24 -2.22
N VAL A 348 -8.91 0.87 -1.68
CA VAL A 348 -10.21 1.42 -2.12
C VAL A 348 -10.27 2.94 -1.93
N GLY A 349 -9.80 3.46 -0.80
CA GLY A 349 -9.85 4.89 -0.52
C GLY A 349 -8.93 5.74 -1.39
N SER A 350 -7.69 5.31 -1.59
CA SER A 350 -6.73 6.03 -2.44
C SER A 350 -7.07 5.89 -3.93
N ASP A 351 -7.58 4.75 -4.38
CA ASP A 351 -8.13 4.57 -5.73
C ASP A 351 -9.36 5.45 -5.94
N TYR A 352 -10.29 5.52 -4.97
CA TYR A 352 -11.46 6.40 -5.06
C TYR A 352 -11.03 7.87 -5.20
N TYR A 353 -10.09 8.32 -4.36
CA TYR A 353 -9.55 9.68 -4.42
C TYR A 353 -8.88 9.98 -5.75
N SER A 354 -7.96 9.12 -6.17
CA SER A 354 -7.14 9.34 -7.36
C SER A 354 -8.00 9.33 -8.63
N ASN A 355 -8.94 8.40 -8.76
CA ASN A 355 -9.86 8.35 -9.89
C ASN A 355 -10.80 9.56 -9.96
N GLU A 356 -11.36 9.99 -8.82
CA GLU A 356 -12.25 11.16 -8.80
C GLU A 356 -11.47 12.45 -9.13
N VAL A 357 -10.34 12.67 -8.46
CA VAL A 357 -9.59 13.94 -8.56
C VAL A 357 -8.82 14.02 -9.87
N PHE A 358 -8.01 12.99 -10.18
CA PHE A 358 -7.16 13.02 -11.36
C PHE A 358 -7.92 12.73 -12.65
N GLY A 359 -8.97 11.90 -12.59
CA GLY A 359 -9.88 11.70 -13.73
C GLY A 359 -10.53 12.99 -14.18
N ALA A 360 -11.05 13.80 -13.25
CA ALA A 360 -11.63 15.10 -13.58
C ALA A 360 -10.61 16.07 -14.20
N ILE A 361 -9.36 16.06 -13.71
CA ILE A 361 -8.28 16.90 -14.26
C ILE A 361 -7.88 16.42 -15.66
N TYR A 362 -7.80 15.12 -15.88
CA TYR A 362 -7.50 14.53 -17.18
C TYR A 362 -8.58 14.87 -18.20
N ASP A 363 -9.86 14.77 -17.82
CA ASP A 363 -10.99 15.14 -18.66
C ASP A 363 -10.97 16.63 -19.04
N ASP A 364 -10.59 17.51 -18.12
CA ASP A 364 -10.40 18.94 -18.40
C ASP A 364 -9.24 19.18 -19.38
N ALA A 365 -8.09 18.54 -19.16
CA ALA A 365 -6.95 18.60 -20.08
C ALA A 365 -7.32 18.10 -21.48
N GLN A 366 -8.07 16.99 -21.56
CA GLN A 366 -8.55 16.43 -22.81
C GLN A 366 -9.49 17.40 -23.53
N THR A 367 -10.42 18.00 -22.79
CA THR A 367 -11.38 18.99 -23.31
C THR A 367 -10.64 20.20 -23.88
N GLN A 368 -9.66 20.76 -23.16
CA GLN A 368 -8.86 21.90 -23.63
C GLN A 368 -8.13 21.58 -24.94
N ILE A 369 -7.44 20.43 -25.03
CA ILE A 369 -6.72 20.04 -26.24
C ILE A 369 -7.68 19.76 -27.41
N MET A 370 -8.82 19.11 -27.15
CA MET A 370 -9.83 18.87 -28.17
C MET A 370 -10.40 20.19 -28.73
N GLU A 371 -10.68 21.17 -27.87
CA GLU A 371 -11.12 22.51 -28.29
C GLU A 371 -10.06 23.25 -29.12
N GLU A 372 -8.79 23.21 -28.69
CA GLU A 372 -7.65 23.81 -29.42
C GLU A 372 -7.49 23.22 -30.84
N LEU A 373 -7.76 21.92 -30.99
CA LEU A 373 -7.60 21.18 -32.24
C LEU A 373 -8.89 21.08 -33.08
N GLY A 374 -10.04 21.52 -32.53
CA GLY A 374 -11.35 21.40 -33.19
C GLY A 374 -11.86 19.97 -33.31
N ILE A 375 -11.48 19.10 -32.38
CA ILE A 375 -11.92 17.70 -32.28
C ILE A 375 -13.13 17.63 -31.34
N THR A 376 -14.16 16.85 -31.70
CA THR A 376 -15.38 16.75 -30.89
C THR A 376 -15.62 15.37 -30.29
N ASP A 377 -14.89 14.36 -30.77
CA ASP A 377 -14.98 12.97 -30.29
C ASP A 377 -13.61 12.52 -29.78
N PRO A 378 -13.45 12.19 -28.48
CA PRO A 378 -12.17 11.75 -27.91
C PRO A 378 -11.58 10.50 -28.58
N SER A 379 -12.41 9.67 -29.21
CA SER A 379 -11.95 8.47 -29.94
C SER A 379 -11.17 8.82 -31.21
N GLU A 380 -11.28 10.05 -31.72
CA GLU A 380 -10.53 10.54 -32.88
C GLU A 380 -9.11 11.02 -32.52
N LEU A 381 -8.77 11.13 -31.24
CA LEU A 381 -7.44 11.53 -30.80
C LEU A 381 -6.38 10.50 -31.21
N THR A 382 -5.40 10.97 -31.99
CA THR A 382 -4.17 10.23 -32.31
C THR A 382 -3.25 10.13 -31.09
N ASP A 383 -2.32 9.18 -31.09
CA ASP A 383 -1.35 9.02 -29.98
C ASP A 383 -0.57 10.30 -29.67
N ALA A 384 -0.14 11.04 -30.69
CA ALA A 384 0.56 12.31 -30.51
C ALA A 384 -0.34 13.40 -29.87
N GLN A 385 -1.64 13.36 -30.13
CA GLN A 385 -2.59 14.28 -29.49
C GLN A 385 -2.91 13.84 -28.05
N ARG A 386 -2.90 12.53 -27.76
CA ARG A 386 -2.97 12.02 -26.37
C ARG A 386 -1.73 12.42 -25.56
N ASP A 387 -0.55 12.44 -26.18
CA ASP A 387 0.65 12.98 -25.52
C ASP A 387 0.48 14.48 -25.18
N MET A 388 -0.22 15.25 -26.02
CA MET A 388 -0.55 16.65 -25.70
C MET A 388 -1.53 16.75 -24.53
N VAL A 389 -2.50 15.84 -24.44
CA VAL A 389 -3.42 15.75 -23.29
C VAL A 389 -2.66 15.43 -22.01
N GLU A 390 -1.79 14.43 -22.01
CA GLU A 390 -0.95 14.07 -20.85
C GLU A 390 -0.03 15.22 -20.43
N ALA A 391 0.57 15.93 -21.39
CA ALA A 391 1.39 17.10 -21.10
C ALA A 391 0.56 18.24 -20.46
N ARG A 392 -0.65 18.48 -20.97
CA ARG A 392 -1.58 19.46 -20.40
C ARG A 392 -2.03 19.03 -19.00
N TYR A 393 -2.37 17.76 -18.80
CA TYR A 393 -2.72 17.19 -17.50
C TYR A 393 -1.62 17.44 -16.47
N ASN A 394 -0.35 17.16 -16.81
CA ASN A 394 0.78 17.39 -15.91
C ASN A 394 1.00 18.88 -15.59
N GLU A 395 0.71 19.77 -16.55
CA GLU A 395 0.74 21.23 -16.34
C GLU A 395 -0.30 21.66 -15.32
N ILE A 396 -1.56 21.23 -15.49
CA ILE A 396 -2.70 21.72 -14.71
C ILE A 396 -2.98 20.91 -13.42
N ASN A 397 -2.43 19.70 -13.28
CA ASN A 397 -2.63 18.89 -12.07
C ASN A 397 -1.87 19.52 -10.90
N PRO A 398 -2.55 20.00 -9.85
CA PRO A 398 -1.87 20.65 -8.73
C PRO A 398 -1.08 19.66 -7.87
N VAL A 399 -1.41 18.37 -7.87
CA VAL A 399 -0.68 17.35 -7.10
C VAL A 399 0.54 16.92 -7.91
N LYS A 400 1.72 17.27 -7.40
CA LYS A 400 2.99 17.02 -8.10
C LYS A 400 3.71 15.77 -7.59
N MET A 401 3.41 15.37 -6.37
CA MET A 401 3.99 14.17 -5.77
C MET A 401 3.14 13.60 -4.63
N TYR A 402 3.33 12.31 -4.35
CA TYR A 402 2.74 11.59 -3.24
C TYR A 402 3.81 10.79 -2.47
N LEU A 403 3.91 11.04 -1.16
CA LEU A 403 4.80 10.31 -0.26
C LEU A 403 3.99 9.32 0.58
N ASN A 404 4.25 8.03 0.38
CA ASN A 404 3.55 6.92 1.03
C ASN A 404 4.33 6.43 2.25
N PHE A 405 3.64 6.25 3.37
CA PHE A 405 4.23 5.71 4.59
C PHE A 405 3.36 4.60 5.12
N ASP A 406 3.90 3.40 5.00
CA ASP A 406 3.22 2.17 5.33
C ASP A 406 4.19 1.24 6.03
N MET A 407 3.78 0.72 7.19
CA MET A 407 4.59 -0.07 8.11
C MET A 407 6.02 0.47 8.24
N ILE A 408 6.19 1.57 8.99
CA ILE A 408 7.48 2.25 9.18
C ILE A 408 8.12 1.98 10.55
N GLY A 409 7.60 1.00 11.28
CA GLY A 409 7.97 0.69 12.67
C GLY A 409 8.16 -0.80 12.97
N SER A 410 8.38 -1.66 11.98
CA SER A 410 8.43 -3.13 12.16
C SER A 410 9.46 -3.58 13.23
N PRO A 411 9.18 -4.59 14.06
CA PRO A 411 10.08 -5.00 15.15
C PRO A 411 11.45 -5.49 14.67
N ASN A 412 11.46 -6.26 13.59
CA ASN A 412 12.65 -6.86 12.99
C ASN A 412 13.03 -6.12 11.69
N TYR A 413 12.93 -4.78 11.73
CA TYR A 413 12.97 -3.89 10.56
C TYR A 413 14.20 -4.00 9.66
N ILE A 414 14.00 -3.64 8.39
CA ILE A 414 15.03 -3.04 7.52
C ILE A 414 14.74 -1.54 7.36
N TYR A 415 15.67 -0.76 6.81
CA TYR A 415 15.35 0.57 6.29
C TYR A 415 15.14 0.49 4.77
N GLY A 416 13.91 0.21 4.35
CA GLY A 416 13.51 0.17 2.95
C GLY A 416 13.21 1.56 2.39
N VAL A 417 13.75 1.87 1.20
CA VAL A 417 13.41 3.06 0.42
C VAL A 417 12.86 2.60 -0.92
N MET A 418 11.66 3.07 -1.30
CA MET A 418 11.08 2.75 -2.61
C MET A 418 12.05 3.12 -3.74
N ASP A 419 12.37 2.16 -4.58
CA ASP A 419 13.24 2.32 -5.76
C ASP A 419 12.49 3.12 -6.84
N GLY A 420 12.77 4.41 -6.89
CA GLY A 420 12.00 5.39 -7.64
C GLY A 420 12.42 5.53 -9.09
N ASP A 421 13.54 4.94 -9.50
CA ASP A 421 13.96 4.84 -10.89
C ASP A 421 14.01 3.40 -11.43
N LEU A 422 13.64 2.42 -10.58
CA LEU A 422 13.72 0.99 -10.85
C LEU A 422 15.16 0.55 -11.22
N SER A 423 16.19 1.23 -10.74
CA SER A 423 17.58 0.89 -11.07
C SER A 423 18.08 -0.36 -10.36
N ASP A 424 17.50 -0.68 -9.19
CA ASP A 424 17.95 -1.78 -8.33
C ASP A 424 16.95 -2.96 -8.31
N THR A 425 15.66 -2.70 -8.53
CA THR A 425 14.56 -3.66 -8.28
C THR A 425 13.74 -4.00 -9.53
N LYS A 426 14.17 -3.56 -10.72
CA LYS A 426 13.45 -3.85 -11.97
C LYS A 426 13.18 -5.34 -12.20
N ASP A 427 14.16 -6.18 -11.88
CA ASP A 427 14.10 -7.63 -12.03
C ASP A 427 13.76 -8.35 -10.70
N ASP A 428 13.38 -7.61 -9.65
CA ASP A 428 12.95 -8.19 -8.37
C ASP A 428 11.62 -8.93 -8.56
N PRO A 429 11.46 -10.14 -8.02
CA PRO A 429 10.20 -10.90 -8.14
C PRO A 429 9.01 -10.20 -7.49
N ASN A 430 9.22 -9.22 -6.61
CA ASN A 430 8.15 -8.44 -5.98
C ASN A 430 7.85 -7.14 -6.73
N ASN A 431 8.55 -6.83 -7.82
CA ASN A 431 8.20 -5.70 -8.68
C ASN A 431 6.94 -6.06 -9.49
N ALA A 432 5.86 -5.32 -9.25
CA ALA A 432 4.60 -5.52 -9.93
C ALA A 432 4.48 -4.72 -11.23
N TYR A 433 5.42 -3.83 -11.53
CA TYR A 433 5.35 -2.99 -12.73
C TYR A 433 5.99 -3.67 -13.95
N PRO A 434 5.37 -3.57 -15.14
CA PRO A 434 5.87 -4.21 -16.35
C PRO A 434 7.21 -3.60 -16.79
N GLY A 435 8.00 -4.37 -17.55
CA GLY A 435 9.38 -3.99 -17.88
C GLY A 435 9.54 -2.71 -18.73
N ASP A 436 8.45 -2.24 -19.34
CA ASP A 436 8.34 -0.99 -20.09
C ASP A 436 7.76 0.19 -19.29
N PHE A 437 7.38 -0.03 -18.02
CA PHE A 437 7.01 1.05 -17.13
C PHE A 437 8.23 1.95 -16.86
N GLU A 438 8.01 3.25 -17.02
CA GLU A 438 8.97 4.29 -16.67
C GLU A 438 8.35 5.10 -15.52
N PRO A 439 8.94 5.09 -14.31
CA PRO A 439 8.41 5.86 -13.18
C PRO A 439 8.24 7.35 -13.52
N PRO A 440 7.19 8.01 -13.00
CA PRO A 440 6.97 9.43 -13.27
C PRO A 440 8.16 10.30 -12.85
N LYS A 441 8.36 11.42 -13.58
CA LYS A 441 9.44 12.37 -13.27
C LYS A 441 9.34 12.82 -11.81
N GLY A 442 10.45 12.74 -11.08
CA GLY A 442 10.54 13.14 -9.68
C GLY A 442 10.60 11.97 -8.70
N THR A 443 10.18 10.78 -9.12
CA THR A 443 10.21 9.56 -8.27
C THR A 443 11.65 9.22 -7.84
N SER A 444 12.62 9.34 -8.75
CA SER A 444 14.06 9.17 -8.46
C SER A 444 14.65 10.24 -7.53
N ASP A 445 14.14 11.48 -7.62
CA ASP A 445 14.59 12.59 -6.76
C ASP A 445 14.15 12.37 -5.31
N ILE A 446 12.95 11.79 -5.12
CA ILE A 446 12.41 11.41 -3.80
C ILE A 446 13.27 10.33 -3.16
N GLU A 447 13.53 9.24 -3.90
CA GLU A 447 14.39 8.15 -3.47
C GLU A 447 15.78 8.67 -3.07
N SER A 448 16.40 9.46 -3.94
CA SER A 448 17.74 10.03 -3.71
C SER A 448 17.80 10.83 -2.40
N LEU A 449 16.76 11.60 -2.09
CA LEU A 449 16.72 12.40 -0.88
C LEU A 449 16.50 11.56 0.40
N PHE A 450 15.74 10.46 0.32
CA PHE A 450 15.66 9.50 1.42
C PHE A 450 16.99 8.82 1.66
N ASN A 451 17.64 8.30 0.61
CA ASN A 451 18.96 7.68 0.69
C ASN A 451 20.01 8.65 1.26
N GLU A 452 19.98 9.92 0.85
CA GLU A 452 20.82 10.97 1.43
C GLU A 452 20.55 11.13 2.93
N PHE A 453 19.28 11.20 3.35
CA PHE A 453 18.92 11.33 4.77
C PHE A 453 19.47 10.18 5.61
N PHE A 454 19.31 8.93 5.18
CA PHE A 454 19.81 7.77 5.93
C PHE A 454 21.34 7.76 5.97
N THR A 455 21.99 8.01 4.83
CA THR A 455 23.46 8.12 4.75
C THR A 455 24.00 9.20 5.69
N ASP A 456 23.37 10.38 5.73
CA ASP A 456 23.74 11.49 6.62
C ASP A 456 23.52 11.19 8.11
N ASN A 457 22.75 10.15 8.42
CA ASN A 457 22.49 9.67 9.77
C ASN A 457 23.20 8.33 10.07
N ASP A 458 24.23 8.00 9.29
CA ASP A 458 25.08 6.81 9.42
C ASP A 458 24.29 5.48 9.34
N GLU A 459 23.21 5.46 8.56
CA GLU A 459 22.40 4.26 8.29
C GLU A 459 22.53 3.81 6.84
N THR A 460 22.44 2.50 6.64
CA THR A 460 22.28 1.88 5.31
C THR A 460 20.80 1.76 4.97
N THR A 461 20.46 1.72 3.68
CA THR A 461 19.12 1.45 3.17
C THR A 461 19.12 0.21 2.26
N ILE A 462 17.95 -0.38 2.08
CA ILE A 462 17.68 -1.42 1.08
C ILE A 462 16.69 -0.84 0.07
N PRO A 463 16.93 -1.01 -1.23
CA PRO A 463 15.95 -0.63 -2.25
C PRO A 463 14.72 -1.53 -2.14
N GLN A 464 13.54 -0.91 -2.09
CA GLN A 464 12.26 -1.58 -1.98
C GLN A 464 11.60 -1.67 -3.36
N ALA A 465 11.28 -2.89 -3.78
CA ALA A 465 10.56 -3.16 -5.02
C ALA A 465 9.13 -2.59 -5.00
N LEU A 466 8.67 -2.14 -6.15
CA LEU A 466 7.35 -1.53 -6.31
C LEU A 466 6.26 -2.60 -6.49
N SER A 467 5.69 -3.08 -5.40
CA SER A 467 4.72 -4.20 -5.37
C SER A 467 3.26 -3.88 -5.71
N LYS A 468 2.88 -2.60 -5.83
CA LYS A 468 1.47 -2.14 -5.88
C LYS A 468 0.60 -2.55 -4.66
N ARG A 469 1.21 -2.95 -3.54
CA ARG A 469 0.50 -3.35 -2.29
C ARG A 469 0.28 -2.19 -1.29
N SER A 470 0.22 -0.95 -1.77
CA SER A 470 -0.04 0.22 -0.90
C SER A 470 -0.50 1.42 -1.74
N ASP A 471 -0.99 2.46 -1.08
CA ASP A 471 -1.75 3.56 -1.69
C ASP A 471 -1.02 4.35 -2.79
N TYR A 472 0.31 4.28 -2.87
CA TYR A 472 1.07 4.95 -3.94
C TYR A 472 0.71 4.44 -5.33
N SER A 473 0.19 3.23 -5.44
CA SER A 473 -0.21 2.62 -6.71
C SER A 473 -1.24 3.47 -7.45
N GLY A 474 -2.26 3.98 -6.76
CA GLY A 474 -3.27 4.84 -7.37
C GLY A 474 -2.66 6.13 -7.93
N PHE A 475 -1.65 6.69 -7.25
CA PHE A 475 -0.94 7.88 -7.74
C PHE A 475 -0.03 7.59 -8.94
N ALA A 476 0.61 6.42 -8.95
CA ALA A 476 1.46 5.96 -10.04
C ALA A 476 0.66 5.75 -11.33
N ASP A 477 -0.52 5.11 -11.25
CA ASP A 477 -1.45 4.90 -12.37
C ASP A 477 -1.89 6.25 -13.01
N TRP A 478 -1.90 7.33 -12.22
CA TRP A 478 -2.22 8.69 -12.67
C TRP A 478 -0.98 9.55 -13.00
N GLY A 479 0.20 8.95 -13.13
CA GLY A 479 1.43 9.62 -13.55
C GLY A 479 1.98 10.63 -12.53
N VAL A 480 1.58 10.55 -11.27
CA VAL A 480 2.06 11.42 -10.20
C VAL A 480 3.35 10.82 -9.61
N ALA A 481 4.37 11.65 -9.40
CA ALA A 481 5.61 11.20 -8.77
C ALA A 481 5.35 10.62 -7.38
N PHE A 482 5.98 9.50 -7.04
CA PHE A 482 5.75 8.84 -5.76
C PHE A 482 7.03 8.39 -5.09
N GLY A 483 6.94 8.05 -3.81
CA GLY A 483 8.02 7.42 -3.07
C GLY A 483 7.63 7.24 -1.61
N GLY A 484 8.47 6.57 -0.84
CA GLY A 484 8.08 6.15 0.49
C GLY A 484 9.13 5.34 1.19
N LEU A 485 8.80 4.96 2.41
CA LEU A 485 9.62 4.13 3.28
C LEU A 485 8.80 2.92 3.73
N PHE A 486 9.51 1.84 3.99
CA PHE A 486 8.94 0.58 4.47
C PHE A 486 9.95 -0.12 5.35
N THR A 487 9.49 -0.72 6.45
CA THR A 487 10.37 -1.47 7.35
C THR A 487 10.25 -2.98 7.22
N GLY A 488 9.40 -3.47 6.31
CA GLY A 488 9.21 -4.89 6.09
C GLY A 488 7.93 -5.42 6.75
N ALA A 489 7.33 -6.44 6.13
CA ALA A 489 6.15 -7.13 6.63
C ALA A 489 6.47 -8.61 6.84
N GLU A 490 5.94 -9.49 6.00
CA GLU A 490 6.00 -10.94 6.19
C GLU A 490 7.35 -11.60 5.88
N ARG A 491 8.21 -10.95 5.09
CA ARG A 491 9.45 -11.56 4.60
C ARG A 491 10.43 -11.78 5.76
N VAL A 492 11.09 -12.93 5.76
CA VAL A 492 12.11 -13.26 6.77
C VAL A 492 13.40 -12.47 6.55
N LYS A 493 13.99 -12.02 7.66
CA LYS A 493 15.26 -11.30 7.65
C LYS A 493 16.42 -12.24 7.35
N SER A 494 17.25 -11.84 6.38
CA SER A 494 18.46 -12.59 6.02
C SER A 494 19.60 -12.38 7.02
N ALA A 495 20.63 -13.23 6.97
CA ALA A 495 21.83 -13.08 7.79
C ALA A 495 22.55 -11.74 7.51
N GLU A 496 22.65 -11.35 6.23
CA GLU A 496 23.25 -10.10 5.80
C GLU A 496 22.46 -8.88 6.30
N GLU A 497 21.13 -8.96 6.26
CA GLU A 497 20.26 -7.90 6.79
C GLU A 497 20.37 -7.80 8.32
N ALA A 498 20.51 -8.92 9.02
CA ALA A 498 20.75 -8.90 10.46
C ALA A 498 22.13 -8.33 10.82
N GLU A 499 23.15 -8.50 9.97
CA GLU A 499 24.45 -7.83 10.15
C GLU A 499 24.32 -6.30 9.99
N LEU A 500 23.44 -5.83 9.08
CA LEU A 500 23.25 -4.40 8.81
C LEU A 500 22.34 -3.71 9.84
N PHE A 501 21.23 -4.34 10.21
CA PHE A 501 20.14 -3.71 10.99
C PHE A 501 19.95 -4.33 12.38
N GLY A 502 20.68 -5.39 12.70
CA GLY A 502 20.36 -6.24 13.85
C GLY A 502 19.08 -7.05 13.65
N GLY A 503 18.54 -7.56 14.75
CA GLY A 503 17.36 -8.40 14.74
C GLY A 503 17.66 -9.89 14.66
N GLU A 504 16.63 -10.68 14.37
CA GLU A 504 16.68 -12.14 14.34
C GLU A 504 16.65 -12.64 12.88
N VAL A 505 17.65 -13.43 12.51
CA VAL A 505 17.73 -14.12 11.21
C VAL A 505 16.66 -15.20 11.16
N ASP A 506 16.09 -15.41 9.97
CA ASP A 506 14.99 -16.36 9.78
C ASP A 506 13.82 -16.02 10.72
N VAL A 507 13.53 -14.74 10.88
CA VAL A 507 12.32 -14.22 11.55
C VAL A 507 11.73 -13.14 10.64
N ALA A 508 10.40 -13.14 10.45
CA ALA A 508 9.71 -12.12 9.65
C ALA A 508 10.07 -10.70 10.14
N TYR A 509 10.10 -9.72 9.23
CA TYR A 509 10.29 -8.31 9.61
C TYR A 509 9.21 -7.84 10.59
N ASP A 510 7.98 -8.29 10.35
CA ASP A 510 6.84 -8.18 11.24
C ASP A 510 6.12 -9.54 11.33
N LYS A 511 6.29 -10.23 12.46
CA LYS A 511 5.66 -11.53 12.73
C LYS A 511 4.14 -11.42 12.99
N CYS A 512 3.66 -10.22 13.29
CA CYS A 512 2.27 -9.94 13.61
C CYS A 512 1.56 -9.20 12.48
N TYR A 513 2.20 -9.03 11.31
CA TYR A 513 1.55 -8.51 10.10
C TYR A 513 0.20 -9.21 9.89
N HIS A 514 -0.86 -8.41 9.83
CA HIS A 514 -2.26 -8.83 9.70
C HIS A 514 -2.76 -9.79 10.81
N GLN A 515 -2.22 -9.69 12.02
CA GLN A 515 -2.62 -10.54 13.14
C GLN A 515 -3.09 -9.72 14.34
N ALA A 516 -3.85 -10.37 15.22
CA ALA A 516 -4.30 -9.80 16.50
C ALA A 516 -3.17 -9.28 17.39
N CYS A 517 -1.94 -9.78 17.20
CA CYS A 517 -0.76 -9.34 17.95
C CYS A 517 -0.08 -8.09 17.40
N ASP A 518 -0.57 -7.47 16.32
CA ASP A 518 -0.07 -6.16 15.86
C ASP A 518 -0.58 -5.02 16.76
N ASP A 519 -0.14 -5.07 18.01
CA ASP A 519 -0.45 -4.15 19.10
C ASP A 519 0.76 -3.25 19.42
N LEU A 520 0.67 -2.42 20.47
CA LEU A 520 1.80 -1.54 20.85
C LEU A 520 3.13 -2.25 21.15
N ASN A 521 3.10 -3.57 21.44
CA ASN A 521 4.30 -4.37 21.68
C ASN A 521 4.95 -4.86 20.37
N ASN A 522 4.30 -4.64 19.23
CA ASN A 522 4.75 -5.02 17.90
C ASN A 522 5.39 -3.85 17.13
N VAL A 523 5.94 -2.84 17.81
CA VAL A 523 6.59 -1.70 17.16
C VAL A 523 8.00 -1.45 17.68
N SER A 524 8.97 -1.35 16.76
CA SER A 524 10.29 -0.80 17.01
C SER A 524 10.23 0.72 17.10
N ASN A 525 10.29 1.25 18.32
CA ASN A 525 10.36 2.70 18.57
C ASN A 525 11.56 3.37 17.87
N GLU A 526 12.65 2.64 17.68
CA GLU A 526 13.83 3.11 16.97
C GLU A 526 13.54 3.32 15.48
N ALA A 527 13.02 2.27 14.81
CA ALA A 527 12.67 2.32 13.39
C ALA A 527 11.58 3.37 13.14
N LEU A 528 10.51 3.35 13.95
CA LEU A 528 9.43 4.34 13.91
C LEU A 528 9.98 5.77 13.98
N THR A 529 10.89 6.02 14.92
CA THR A 529 11.46 7.36 15.12
C THR A 529 12.37 7.77 13.97
N LYS A 530 13.21 6.87 13.45
CA LYS A 530 14.13 7.17 12.33
C LYS A 530 13.33 7.41 11.04
N ASN A 531 12.40 6.53 10.68
CA ASN A 531 11.56 6.71 9.50
C ASN A 531 10.65 7.93 9.59
N SER A 532 10.04 8.20 10.75
CA SER A 532 9.24 9.43 10.94
C SER A 532 10.08 10.71 10.80
N ARG A 533 11.38 10.64 11.13
CA ARG A 533 12.32 11.76 10.91
C ARG A 533 12.71 11.90 9.45
N ALA A 534 12.88 10.79 8.73
CA ALA A 534 13.15 10.77 7.30
C ALA A 534 11.96 11.35 6.53
N LEU A 535 10.75 10.85 6.80
CA LEU A 535 9.46 11.38 6.34
C LEU A 535 9.39 12.90 6.52
N ALA A 536 9.56 13.37 7.76
CA ALA A 536 9.45 14.78 8.07
C ALA A 536 10.55 15.63 7.42
N TYR A 537 11.73 15.06 7.16
CA TYR A 537 12.81 15.74 6.46
C TYR A 537 12.45 15.91 4.98
N VAL A 538 12.16 14.82 4.28
CA VAL A 538 11.87 14.80 2.84
C VAL A 538 10.64 15.65 2.51
N ALA A 539 9.53 15.44 3.22
CA ALA A 539 8.31 16.23 2.98
C ALA A 539 8.53 17.72 3.24
N THR A 540 9.31 18.10 4.27
CA THR A 540 9.62 19.52 4.53
C THR A 540 10.56 20.09 3.50
N TYR A 541 11.53 19.31 3.01
CA TYR A 541 12.44 19.76 1.96
C TYR A 541 11.63 20.20 0.75
N PHE A 542 10.80 19.30 0.21
CA PHE A 542 9.94 19.63 -0.92
C PHE A 542 8.98 20.78 -0.60
N ALA A 543 8.41 20.84 0.61
CA ALA A 543 7.54 21.96 0.99
C ALA A 543 8.22 23.33 0.91
N MET A 544 9.54 23.38 1.11
CA MET A 544 10.32 24.62 1.15
C MET A 544 11.05 24.94 -0.16
N THR A 545 11.17 24.00 -1.10
CA THR A 545 11.86 24.20 -2.37
C THR A 545 11.02 25.00 -3.37
N GLU A 546 11.64 25.86 -4.18
CA GLU A 546 10.92 26.66 -5.19
C GLU A 546 10.57 25.85 -6.45
N GLU A 547 11.47 24.97 -6.92
CA GLU A 547 11.22 24.03 -8.00
C GLU A 547 11.29 22.61 -7.45
N LEU A 548 10.20 21.84 -7.55
CA LEU A 548 10.13 20.49 -6.98
C LEU A 548 11.13 19.52 -7.64
N PHE A 549 11.30 19.61 -8.96
CA PHE A 549 12.17 18.75 -9.75
C PHE A 549 12.98 19.58 -10.74
N GLU A 550 14.30 19.43 -10.76
CA GLU A 550 15.17 20.17 -11.70
C GLU A 550 14.79 19.85 -13.17
N GLU A 551 14.87 20.84 -14.07
CA GLU A 551 14.85 20.59 -15.51
C GLU A 551 16.23 20.11 -15.98
N GLN A 552 16.38 18.82 -16.32
CA GLN A 552 17.58 18.36 -17.01
C GLN A 552 17.51 18.70 -18.51
N GLU A 553 18.39 19.60 -18.99
CA GLU A 553 18.51 19.98 -20.40
C GLU A 553 18.73 18.79 -21.36
N GLU A 554 19.27 17.66 -20.88
CA GLU A 554 19.60 16.49 -21.71
C GLU A 554 18.37 15.69 -22.20
N GLN A 555 17.25 15.68 -21.47
CA GLN A 555 16.04 14.95 -21.89
C GLN A 555 15.30 15.65 -23.04
N LYS A 556 15.40 16.98 -23.14
CA LYS A 556 14.82 17.78 -24.24
C LYS A 556 15.40 17.40 -25.60
N GLN A 557 16.64 16.89 -25.63
CA GLN A 557 17.29 16.40 -26.85
C GLN A 557 17.03 14.92 -27.15
N ARG A 558 16.82 14.08 -26.12
CA ARG A 558 16.56 12.64 -26.31
C ARG A 558 15.10 12.32 -26.67
N SER A 559 14.12 13.09 -26.18
CA SER A 559 12.70 12.84 -26.49
C SER A 559 12.34 13.13 -27.96
N LEU A 560 13.11 13.99 -28.64
CA LEU A 560 12.93 14.31 -30.06
C LEU A 560 13.39 13.18 -31.02
N LEU A 561 14.02 12.11 -30.52
CA LEU A 561 14.69 11.09 -31.35
C LEU A 561 14.21 9.64 -31.15
N ARG A 562 13.30 9.39 -30.20
CA ARG A 562 12.75 8.03 -29.97
C ARG A 562 11.34 7.97 -30.57
N SER A 563 11.09 7.02 -31.46
CA SER A 563 9.72 6.63 -31.76
C SER A 563 9.10 6.08 -30.47
N ALA A 564 8.01 6.68 -30.01
CA ALA A 564 7.26 6.16 -28.88
C ALA A 564 6.87 4.68 -29.14
N PRO A 565 6.95 3.80 -28.14
CA PRO A 565 6.39 2.45 -28.25
C PRO A 565 4.94 2.51 -28.71
N GLN A 566 4.49 1.57 -29.54
CA GLN A 566 3.09 1.52 -29.97
C GLN A 566 2.13 1.20 -28.81
N ASP A 567 2.64 0.55 -27.75
CA ASP A 567 1.88 0.14 -26.57
C ASP A 567 2.42 0.85 -25.32
N LYS A 568 2.49 2.19 -25.32
CA LYS A 568 2.85 2.97 -24.12
C LYS A 568 1.67 3.00 -23.15
N HIS A 569 1.90 2.68 -21.89
CA HIS A 569 0.94 2.89 -20.81
C HIS A 569 0.52 4.38 -20.72
N ARG A 570 -0.80 4.63 -20.60
CA ARG A 570 -1.37 5.99 -20.59
C ARG A 570 -1.83 6.38 -19.19
N ILE A 571 -1.70 7.66 -18.86
CA ILE A 571 -2.19 8.22 -17.59
C ILE A 571 -3.69 7.89 -17.43
N GLY A 572 -4.04 7.35 -16.26
CA GLY A 572 -5.42 6.97 -15.92
C GLY A 572 -5.83 5.57 -16.41
N GLU A 573 -4.97 4.87 -17.16
CA GLU A 573 -5.11 3.42 -17.30
C GLU A 573 -4.59 2.78 -16.01
N LYS A 574 -5.24 1.72 -15.53
CA LYS A 574 -4.65 0.90 -14.47
C LYS A 574 -3.39 0.23 -15.03
N ILE A 575 -2.24 0.45 -14.39
CA ILE A 575 -1.01 -0.23 -14.80
C ILE A 575 -1.24 -1.72 -14.61
N LYS A 576 -1.28 -2.46 -15.73
CA LYS A 576 -1.36 -3.92 -15.68
C LYS A 576 -0.15 -4.41 -14.91
N ALA A 577 -0.38 -5.16 -13.85
CA ALA A 577 0.72 -5.85 -13.19
C ALA A 577 1.46 -6.70 -14.23
N ALA A 578 2.79 -6.77 -14.14
CA ALA A 578 3.58 -7.64 -15.00
C ALA A 578 2.96 -9.06 -14.99
N SER A 579 2.86 -9.70 -16.17
CA SER A 579 2.10 -10.95 -16.30
C SER A 579 2.68 -12.04 -15.39
N ARG A 580 1.78 -12.54 -14.52
CA ARG A 580 1.85 -13.69 -13.61
C ARG A 580 2.79 -13.49 -12.41
N GLU A 581 2.17 -13.44 -11.23
CA GLU A 581 2.68 -13.76 -9.87
C GLU A 581 2.78 -12.63 -8.82
N THR A 582 2.71 -11.34 -9.15
CA THR A 582 3.22 -10.30 -8.23
C THR A 582 2.19 -9.42 -7.51
N ALA A 583 0.95 -9.34 -7.99
CA ALA A 583 -0.14 -8.61 -7.33
C ALA A 583 -1.02 -9.55 -6.48
N ASP A 584 -0.42 -10.54 -5.83
CA ASP A 584 -1.13 -11.23 -4.75
C ASP A 584 -1.21 -10.23 -3.61
N HIS A 585 -2.42 -9.82 -3.23
CA HIS A 585 -2.71 -9.33 -1.87
C HIS A 585 -2.57 -10.51 -0.89
N GLY A 586 -1.47 -11.25 -1.00
CA GLY A 586 -1.19 -12.47 -0.28
C GLY A 586 -0.91 -12.10 1.15
N HIS A 587 -1.96 -12.15 1.96
CA HIS A 587 -1.88 -12.14 3.41
C HIS A 587 -1.08 -13.37 3.84
N PHE A 588 0.24 -13.19 3.99
CA PHE A 588 1.16 -14.25 4.35
C PHE A 588 1.05 -14.53 5.85
N HIS A 589 0.65 -15.75 6.21
CA HIS A 589 0.89 -16.30 7.54
C HIS A 589 1.83 -17.50 7.40
N GLY A 590 2.78 -17.56 8.32
CA GLY A 590 4.07 -18.24 8.17
C GLY A 590 4.02 -19.73 7.84
N ASP A 591 5.09 -20.18 7.20
CA ASP A 591 5.62 -21.51 7.43
C ASP A 591 7.14 -21.39 7.64
N PHE A 592 7.56 -21.70 8.87
CA PHE A 592 8.97 -21.85 9.25
C PHE A 592 9.29 -23.33 9.19
N ASP A 593 9.92 -23.78 8.11
CA ASP A 593 10.83 -24.91 8.19
C ASP A 593 11.83 -24.88 7.03
N GLN A 594 13.08 -24.49 7.33
CA GLN A 594 14.22 -24.94 6.52
C GLN A 594 14.96 -26.01 7.31
N ASP A 595 14.92 -27.22 6.75
CA ASP A 595 15.57 -28.42 7.21
C ASP A 595 17.01 -28.19 7.72
N ARG A 596 17.24 -28.58 8.98
CA ARG A 596 18.57 -28.93 9.48
C ARG A 596 18.82 -30.43 9.26
N ASP A 597 19.80 -30.75 8.41
CA ASP A 597 20.64 -31.94 8.58
C ASP A 597 21.73 -31.70 9.64
#